data_AF-A0A5P8W984-F1
#
_entry.id   AF-A0A5P8W984-F1
#
_cell.length_a   1.000
_cell.length_b   1.000
_cell.length_c   1.000
_cell.angle_alpha   90.00
_cell.angle_beta   90.00
_cell.angle_gamma   90.00
#
_symmetry.space_group_name_H-M   'P 1'
#
loop_
_entity.id
_entity.type
_entity.pdbx_description
1 polymer ?
#
loop_
_entity_poly.entity_id
_entity_poly.type
_entity_poly.pdbx_seq_one_letter_code
_entity_poly.pdbx_strand_id
1 'polypeptide(L)'
;MSDNRDFIDTNVWLYRLFDDKKIEVAERDRKRNIAISITSNERIIISTQVVNEVSANLLKKAAFNEEQIKAVIQSLYRRCTVVEFNLNIFESASDIRSRYN
;
A
#
# COMPACT_ATOMS: atom_id res chain seq x y z
N MET A 1 16.70 20.74 4.02
CA MET A 1 16.76 19.37 3.46
C MET A 1 15.34 18.84 3.47
N SER A 2 14.74 18.57 2.31
CA SER A 2 13.43 17.96 2.25
C SER A 2 13.54 16.57 2.89
N ASP A 3 12.76 16.32 3.95
CA ASP A 3 12.62 14.99 4.54
C ASP A 3 11.84 14.14 3.52
N ASN A 4 12.57 13.54 2.58
CA ASN A 4 12.01 12.85 1.43
C ASN A 4 11.42 11.52 1.91
N ARG A 5 10.12 11.53 2.21
CA ARG A 5 9.35 10.37 2.64
C ARG A 5 8.47 9.92 1.49
N ASP A 6 8.53 8.65 1.16
CA ASP A 6 7.77 8.10 0.04
C ASP A 6 6.40 7.64 0.54
N PHE A 7 5.33 8.21 -0.04
CA PHE A 7 3.99 7.68 0.16
C PHE A 7 3.77 6.47 -0.75
N ILE A 8 3.44 5.32 -0.17
CA ILE A 8 3.28 4.07 -0.93
C ILE A 8 1.82 3.63 -0.93
N ASP A 9 1.24 3.58 -2.13
CA ASP A 9 -0.13 3.15 -2.39
C ASP A 9 -0.32 1.61 -2.26
N THR A 10 -1.58 1.19 -2.12
CA THR A 10 -2.03 -0.21 -2.04
C THR A 10 -1.41 -1.09 -3.12
N ASN A 11 -1.36 -0.65 -4.38
CA ASN A 11 -0.92 -1.51 -5.49
C ASN A 11 0.53 -2.02 -5.33
N VAL A 12 1.42 -1.18 -4.81
CA VAL A 12 2.82 -1.57 -4.57
C VAL A 12 2.90 -2.67 -3.51
N TRP A 13 2.11 -2.54 -2.44
CA TRP A 13 2.02 -3.59 -1.41
C TRP A 13 1.45 -4.89 -1.97
N LEU A 14 0.44 -4.81 -2.83
CA LEU A 14 -0.13 -6.01 -3.46
C LEU A 14 0.89 -6.74 -4.34
N TYR A 15 1.68 -6.02 -5.13
CA TYR A 15 2.75 -6.64 -5.92
C TYR A 15 3.83 -7.31 -5.06
N ARG A 16 4.08 -6.79 -3.86
CA ARG A 16 5.04 -7.42 -2.93
C ARG A 16 4.46 -8.65 -2.22
N LEU A 17 3.21 -8.56 -1.78
CA LEU A 17 2.61 -9.50 -0.82
C LEU A 17 1.83 -10.64 -1.49
N PHE A 18 1.36 -10.43 -2.72
CA PHE A 18 0.50 -11.38 -3.41
C PHE A 18 0.99 -11.70 -4.82
N ASP A 19 0.79 -12.95 -5.23
CA ASP A 19 1.12 -13.45 -6.55
C ASP A 19 -0.12 -13.44 -7.46
N ASP A 20 -0.34 -12.33 -8.17
CA ASP A 20 -1.47 -12.22 -9.10
C ASP A 20 -1.20 -13.02 -10.38
N LYS A 21 -1.77 -14.23 -10.44
CA LYS A 21 -1.65 -15.16 -11.57
C LYS A 21 -2.27 -14.65 -12.88
N LYS A 22 -3.02 -13.55 -12.86
CA LYS A 22 -3.54 -12.90 -14.08
C LYS A 22 -2.48 -12.07 -14.81
N ILE A 23 -1.40 -11.69 -14.13
CA ILE A 23 -0.28 -10.95 -14.71
C ILE A 23 0.71 -11.96 -15.30
N GLU A 24 1.21 -11.67 -16.50
CA GLU A 24 2.28 -12.46 -17.14
C GLU A 24 3.49 -12.59 -16.20
N VAL A 25 4.11 -13.78 -16.17
CA VAL A 25 5.15 -14.12 -15.19
C VAL A 25 6.30 -13.11 -15.18
N ALA A 26 6.84 -12.74 -16.35
CA ALA A 26 7.96 -11.82 -16.43
C ALA A 26 7.60 -10.42 -15.88
N GLU A 27 6.41 -9.91 -16.22
CA GLU A 27 5.94 -8.61 -15.73
C GLU A 27 5.62 -8.65 -14.23
N ARG A 28 5.08 -9.76 -13.74
CA ARG A 28 4.80 -9.98 -12.32
C ARG A 28 6.08 -9.99 -11.50
N ASP A 29 7.10 -10.71 -11.94
CA ASP A 29 8.40 -10.77 -11.28
C ASP A 29 9.08 -9.39 -11.28
N ARG A 30 9.00 -8.67 -12.42
CA ARG A 30 9.49 -7.28 -12.51
C ARG A 30 8.81 -6.37 -11.49
N LYS A 31 7.48 -6.35 -11.45
CA LYS A 31 6.69 -5.53 -10.52
C LYS A 31 6.99 -5.90 -9.07
N ARG A 32 7.10 -7.18 -8.76
CA ARG A 32 7.42 -7.67 -7.40
C ARG A 32 8.81 -7.23 -6.96
N ASN A 33 9.83 -7.33 -7.82
CA ASN A 33 11.19 -6.89 -7.51
C ASN A 33 11.25 -5.39 -7.24
N ILE A 34 10.57 -4.58 -8.07
CA ILE A 34 10.46 -3.13 -7.87
C ILE A 34 9.74 -2.83 -6.54
N ALA A 35 8.62 -3.50 -6.29
CA ALA A 35 7.86 -3.30 -5.05
C ALA A 35 8.69 -3.66 -3.81
N ILE A 36 9.43 -4.77 -3.84
CA ILE A 36 10.36 -5.15 -2.77
C ILE A 36 11.43 -4.08 -2.58
N SER A 37 12.03 -3.56 -3.65
CA SER A 37 13.04 -2.50 -3.56
C SER A 37 12.48 -1.24 -2.89
N ILE A 38 11.32 -0.76 -3.35
CA ILE A 38 10.69 0.46 -2.85
C ILE A 38 10.28 0.29 -1.38
N THR A 39 9.65 -0.83 -1.04
CA THR A 39 9.10 -1.06 0.30
C THR A 39 10.12 -1.62 1.30
N SER A 40 11.38 -1.76 0.88
CA SER A 40 12.51 -2.06 1.79
C SER A 40 13.25 -0.79 2.23
N ASN A 41 12.93 0.37 1.66
CA ASN A 41 13.46 1.64 2.10
C ASN A 41 12.95 2.02 3.50
N GLU A 42 13.75 2.79 4.22
CA GLU A 42 13.32 3.44 5.44
C GLU A 42 12.45 4.67 5.11
N ARG A 43 11.59 5.10 6.06
CA ARG A 43 10.74 6.31 5.95
C ARG A 43 9.57 6.24 4.97
N ILE A 44 8.93 5.07 4.90
CA ILE A 44 7.69 4.88 4.13
C ILE A 44 6.50 5.49 4.87
N ILE A 45 5.65 6.22 4.16
CA ILE A 45 4.34 6.68 4.64
C ILE A 45 3.24 5.90 3.94
N ILE A 46 2.23 5.49 4.70
CA ILE A 46 0.98 4.91 4.18
C ILE A 46 -0.21 5.51 4.92
N SER A 47 -1.40 5.48 4.33
CA SER A 47 -2.63 5.86 5.04
C SER A 47 -3.32 4.65 5.69
N THR A 48 -4.21 4.91 6.65
CA THR A 48 -5.12 3.88 7.16
C THR A 48 -6.00 3.26 6.07
N GLN A 49 -6.36 4.03 5.02
CA GLN A 49 -7.06 3.49 3.85
C GLN A 49 -6.21 2.45 3.10
N VAL A 50 -4.91 2.71 2.88
CA VAL A 50 -4.00 1.72 2.27
C VAL A 50 -3.93 0.44 3.11
N VAL A 51 -3.85 0.55 4.44
CA VAL A 51 -3.86 -0.61 5.34
C VAL A 51 -5.14 -1.44 5.16
N ASN A 52 -6.30 -0.79 5.12
CA ASN A 52 -7.59 -1.44 4.94
C ASN A 52 -7.71 -2.11 3.57
N GLU A 53 -7.30 -1.43 2.50
CA GLU A 53 -7.36 -1.96 1.15
C GLU A 53 -6.42 -3.14 0.94
N VAL A 54 -5.19 -3.08 1.45
CA VAL A 54 -4.25 -4.22 1.44
C VAL A 54 -4.88 -5.40 2.15
N SER A 55 -5.42 -5.20 3.34
CA SER A 55 -6.04 -6.27 4.14
C SER A 55 -7.22 -6.92 3.41
N ALA A 56 -8.14 -6.10 2.89
CA ALA A 56 -9.30 -6.58 2.13
C ALA A 56 -8.90 -7.33 0.84
N ASN A 57 -7.86 -6.87 0.15
CA ASN A 57 -7.36 -7.56 -1.04
C ASN A 57 -6.67 -8.88 -0.70
N LEU A 58 -5.87 -8.95 0.37
CA LEU A 58 -5.22 -10.19 0.78
C LEU A 58 -6.22 -11.25 1.24
N LEU A 59 -7.27 -10.86 1.97
CA LEU A 59 -8.38 -11.75 2.33
C LEU A 59 -9.08 -12.31 1.07
N LYS A 60 -9.45 -11.42 0.13
CA LYS A 60 -10.25 -11.80 -1.04
C LYS A 60 -9.47 -12.52 -2.13
N LYS A 61 -8.20 -12.13 -2.35
CA LYS A 61 -7.42 -12.55 -3.52
C LYS A 61 -6.25 -13.46 -3.16
N ALA A 62 -5.70 -13.35 -1.96
CA ALA A 62 -4.53 -14.11 -1.52
C ALA A 62 -4.86 -15.27 -0.56
N ALA A 63 -6.14 -15.48 -0.23
CA ALA A 63 -6.62 -16.49 0.72
C ALA A 63 -5.95 -16.40 2.10
N PHE A 64 -5.58 -15.18 2.51
CA PHE A 64 -5.10 -14.95 3.88
C PHE A 64 -6.26 -15.15 4.85
N ASN A 65 -5.95 -15.62 6.06
CA ASN A 65 -6.88 -15.61 7.19
C ASN A 65 -6.64 -14.38 8.09
N GLU A 66 -7.55 -14.14 9.03
CA GLU A 66 -7.48 -12.97 9.92
C GLU A 66 -6.21 -12.92 10.80
N GLU A 67 -5.66 -14.07 11.19
CA GLU A 67 -4.39 -14.12 11.94
C GLU A 67 -3.22 -13.59 11.10
N GLN A 68 -3.16 -14.00 9.83
CA GLN A 68 -2.17 -13.51 8.87
C GLN A 68 -2.37 -12.02 8.57
N ILE A 69 -3.61 -11.55 8.45
CA ILE A 69 -3.91 -10.12 8.29
C ILE A 69 -3.43 -9.31 9.49
N LYS A 70 -3.68 -9.78 10.71
CA LYS A 70 -3.19 -9.12 11.92
C LYS A 70 -1.67 -8.99 11.91
N ALA A 71 -0.95 -10.02 11.50
CA ALA A 71 0.50 -9.98 11.35
C ALA A 71 0.95 -8.96 10.27
N VAL A 72 0.23 -8.87 9.15
CA VAL A 72 0.49 -7.85 8.12
C VAL A 72 0.30 -6.44 8.67
N ILE A 73 -0.81 -6.17 9.36
CA ILE A 73 -1.10 -4.85 9.96
C ILE A 73 -0.01 -4.46 10.95
N GLN A 74 0.36 -5.34 11.87
CA GLN A 74 1.45 -5.10 12.83
C GLN A 74 2.77 -4.80 12.12
N SER A 75 3.08 -5.52 11.04
CA SER A 75 4.28 -5.30 10.25
C SER A 75 4.27 -3.97 9.47
N LEU A 76 3.11 -3.51 9.01
CA LEU A 76 2.95 -2.20 8.37
C LEU A 76 3.17 -1.08 9.38
N TYR A 77 2.52 -1.13 10.54
CA TYR A 77 2.68 -0.12 11.61
C TYR A 77 4.09 -0.07 12.20
N ARG A 78 4.82 -1.19 12.19
CA ARG A 78 6.22 -1.23 12.65
C ARG A 78 7.19 -0.58 11.65
N ARG A 79 6.90 -0.66 10.34
CA ARG A 79 7.84 -0.26 9.28
C ARG A 79 7.51 1.08 8.63
N CYS A 80 6.25 1.51 8.73
CA CYS A 80 5.75 2.70 8.03
C CYS A 80 5.20 3.71 9.04
N THR A 81 5.31 4.98 8.71
CA THR A 81 4.46 6.01 9.33
C THR A 81 3.06 5.87 8.77
N VAL A 82 2.10 5.50 9.61
CA VAL A 82 0.69 5.42 9.22
C VAL A 82 0.01 6.75 9.51
N VAL A 83 -0.61 7.35 8.49
CA VAL A 83 -1.35 8.61 8.62
C VAL A 83 -2.86 8.37 8.57
N GLU A 84 -3.58 9.05 9.45
CA GLU A 84 -5.04 9.06 9.48
C GLU A 84 -5.56 10.22 8.62
N PHE A 85 -6.72 10.01 8.00
CA PHE A 85 -7.39 11.06 7.24
C PHE A 85 -8.18 12.00 8.15
N ASN A 86 -8.25 13.25 7.73
CA ASN A 86 -9.04 14.29 8.37
C ASN A 86 -9.86 15.05 7.31
N LEU A 87 -10.74 15.94 7.76
CA LEU A 87 -11.63 16.71 6.88
C LEU A 87 -10.85 17.43 5.77
N ASN A 88 -9.77 18.12 6.12
CA ASN A 88 -8.98 18.92 5.16
C ASN A 88 -8.38 18.04 4.05
N ILE A 89 -7.95 16.81 4.37
CA ILE A 89 -7.46 15.85 3.37
C ILE A 89 -8.59 15.47 2.41
N PHE A 90 -9.81 15.24 2.92
CA PHE A 90 -10.95 14.89 2.08
C PHE A 90 -11.41 16.05 1.19
N GLU A 91 -11.45 17.27 1.74
CA GLU A 91 -11.75 18.49 0.98
C GLU A 91 -10.71 18.70 -0.13
N SER A 92 -9.43 18.61 0.21
CA SER A 92 -8.33 18.71 -0.77
C SER A 92 -8.44 17.64 -1.87
N ALA A 93 -8.76 16.40 -1.49
CA ALA A 93 -8.96 15.32 -2.45
C ALA A 93 -10.18 15.58 -3.36
N SER A 94 -11.24 16.20 -2.83
CA SER A 94 -12.40 16.65 -3.60
C SER A 94 -12.02 17.71 -4.62
N ASP A 95 -11.27 18.73 -4.20
CA ASP A 95 -10.80 19.80 -5.08
C ASP A 95 -9.91 19.28 -6.19
N ILE A 96 -8.99 18.34 -5.89
CA ILE A 96 -8.15 17.70 -6.90
C ILE A 96 -9.02 16.96 -7.94
N ARG A 97 -10.00 16.17 -7.49
CA ARG A 97 -10.91 15.47 -8.42
C ARG A 97 -11.69 16.44 -9.29
N SER A 98 -12.19 17.56 -8.73
CA SER A 98 -12.91 18.57 -9.51
C SER A 98 -12.04 19.28 -10.55
N ARG A 99 -10.71 19.32 -10.36
CA ARG A 99 -9.77 19.99 -11.29
C ARG A 99 -9.26 19.10 -12.41
N TYR A 100 -9.15 17.79 -12.17
CA TYR A 100 -8.46 16.85 -13.06
C TYR A 100 -9.34 15.70 -13.58
N ASN A 101 -10.60 15.61 -13.15
CA ASN A 101 -11.65 14.79 -13.81
C ASN A 101 -12.60 15.69 -14.60
#